data_AF-A0A5M3MQ54-F1
#
_entry.id   AF-A0A5M3MQ54-F1
#
_cell.length_a   1.000
_cell.length_b   1.000
_cell.length_c   1.000
_cell.angle_alpha   90.00
_cell.angle_beta   90.00
_cell.angle_gamma   90.00
#
_symmetry.space_group_name_H-M   'P 1'
#
loop_
_entity.id
_entity.type
_entity.pdbx_description
1 polymer ?
#
loop_
_entity_poly.entity_id
_entity_poly.type
_entity_poly.pdbx_seq_one_letter_code
_entity_poly.pdbx_strand_id
1 'polypeptide(L)'
;MATDQFQRAVSASGLDDVDEKLRQLQVSSKASNGTLLPSPYLPPELNVNEAPRNQDRRPRRAFFGFVVSEDIMIDYTLRWYQGTFTRESLKSIDPAWVGVICMAAAQDHLEVDPDHPRIRIPMVETPDGLKPCVSIYDSYDRLGWSLAEEKETEYIELIRSELGLPEIQEPMWYYYAR
;
A
#
# COMPACT_ATOMS: atom_id res chain seq x y z
N MET A 1 -15.68 -2.34 52.09
CA MET A 1 -15.85 -3.56 51.26
C MET A 1 -16.37 -3.09 49.92
N ALA A 2 -15.62 -3.37 48.87
CA ALA A 2 -15.90 -3.00 47.49
C ALA A 2 -16.44 -4.23 46.77
N THR A 3 -17.55 -4.09 46.05
CA THR A 3 -17.89 -4.82 44.81
C THR A 3 -19.23 -4.36 44.26
N ASP A 4 -19.31 -4.39 42.93
CA ASP A 4 -20.50 -4.42 42.07
C ASP A 4 -21.25 -3.10 41.82
N GLN A 5 -21.54 -2.68 40.59
CA GLN A 5 -21.39 -3.31 39.28
C GLN A 5 -21.40 -2.17 38.24
N PHE A 6 -20.33 -2.08 37.45
CA PHE A 6 -20.32 -1.31 36.21
C PHE A 6 -21.20 -2.02 35.19
N GLN A 7 -22.52 -1.88 35.31
CA GLN A 7 -23.46 -2.05 34.21
C GLN A 7 -23.81 -0.67 33.68
N ARG A 8 -22.88 -0.07 32.93
CA ARG A 8 -23.27 0.93 31.94
C ARG A 8 -23.29 0.23 30.60
N ALA A 9 -24.51 0.03 30.13
CA ALA A 9 -24.86 -0.37 28.79
C ALA A 9 -23.87 0.21 27.78
N VAL A 10 -23.08 -0.68 27.16
CA VAL A 10 -22.47 -0.40 25.87
C VAL A 10 -23.64 -0.37 24.90
N SER A 11 -24.22 0.83 24.79
CA SER A 11 -25.29 1.13 23.87
C SER A 11 -24.82 0.73 22.47
N ALA A 12 -25.63 -0.09 21.79
CA ALA A 12 -25.41 -0.57 20.42
C ALA A 12 -25.44 0.55 19.35
N SER A 13 -25.23 1.81 19.74
CA SER A 13 -25.22 2.99 18.89
C SER A 13 -23.85 3.31 18.27
N GLY A 14 -22.81 2.53 18.59
CA GLY A 14 -21.47 2.70 18.01
C GLY A 14 -21.21 1.85 16.76
N LEU A 15 -22.01 0.80 16.54
CA LEU A 15 -21.85 -0.09 15.38
C LEU A 15 -22.55 0.47 14.13
N ASP A 16 -23.69 1.12 14.30
CA ASP A 16 -24.38 1.83 13.20
C ASP A 16 -23.50 2.95 12.63
N ASP A 17 -22.70 3.63 13.46
CA ASP A 17 -21.79 4.69 13.01
C ASP A 17 -20.57 4.12 12.25
N VAL A 18 -20.14 2.90 12.55
CA VAL A 18 -19.10 2.19 11.80
C VAL A 18 -19.65 1.67 10.48
N ASP A 19 -20.86 1.11 10.46
CA ASP A 19 -21.53 0.67 9.23
C ASP A 19 -21.90 1.84 8.32
N GLU A 20 -22.32 2.99 8.88
CA GLU A 20 -22.56 4.24 8.14
C GLU A 20 -21.25 4.80 7.58
N LYS A 21 -20.15 4.78 8.36
CA LYS A 21 -18.80 5.17 7.87
C LYS A 21 -18.25 4.20 6.84
N LEU A 22 -18.47 2.89 7.00
CA LEU A 22 -18.13 1.85 6.02
C LEU A 22 -18.97 2.01 4.76
N ARG A 23 -20.25 2.38 4.85
CA ARG A 23 -21.09 2.73 3.70
C ARG A 23 -20.63 4.02 3.04
N GLN A 24 -20.22 5.04 3.79
CA GLN A 24 -19.65 6.27 3.23
C GLN A 24 -18.29 6.00 2.53
N LEU A 25 -17.47 5.10 3.08
CA LEU A 25 -16.24 4.62 2.44
C LEU A 25 -16.53 3.73 1.22
N GLN A 26 -17.52 2.84 1.28
CA GLN A 26 -18.00 2.04 0.15
C GLN A 26 -18.64 2.91 -0.94
N VAL A 27 -19.22 4.06 -0.60
CA VAL A 27 -19.78 5.03 -1.55
C VAL A 27 -18.69 5.88 -2.24
N SER A 28 -17.46 5.90 -1.71
CA SER A 28 -16.28 6.46 -2.40
C SER A 28 -15.81 5.62 -3.61
N SER A 29 -16.44 4.47 -3.87
CA SER A 29 -16.32 3.74 -5.15
C SER A 29 -16.92 4.50 -6.34
N LYS A 30 -17.63 5.61 -6.10
CA LYS A 30 -18.04 6.54 -7.16
C LYS A 30 -16.85 7.42 -7.57
N ALA A 31 -16.21 6.99 -8.65
CA ALA A 31 -15.46 7.80 -9.61
C ALA A 31 -15.57 9.32 -9.38
N SER A 32 -14.66 9.89 -8.58
CA SER A 32 -14.32 11.30 -8.75
C SER A 32 -13.56 11.37 -10.07
N ASN A 33 -14.26 11.75 -11.15
CA ASN A 33 -13.72 11.85 -12.52
C ASN A 33 -13.21 10.54 -13.17
N GLY A 34 -13.52 9.36 -12.63
CA GLY A 34 -13.07 8.06 -13.16
C GLY A 34 -11.78 7.53 -12.52
N THR A 35 -11.23 8.26 -11.55
CA THR A 35 -10.04 7.86 -10.80
C THR A 35 -10.47 7.25 -9.47
N LEU A 36 -9.97 6.04 -9.18
CA LEU A 36 -10.22 5.39 -7.89
C LEU A 36 -9.25 5.97 -6.84
N LEU A 37 -9.77 6.36 -5.68
CA LEU A 37 -8.97 6.90 -4.58
C LEU A 37 -8.42 5.77 -3.69
N PRO A 38 -7.20 5.93 -3.13
CA PRO A 38 -6.61 4.92 -2.24
C PRO A 38 -7.59 4.53 -1.14
N SER A 39 -7.62 3.25 -0.79
CA SER A 39 -8.62 2.70 0.14
C SER A 39 -7.96 1.80 1.19
N PRO A 40 -8.38 1.86 2.46
CA PRO A 40 -7.91 0.92 3.48
C PRO A 40 -8.35 -0.52 3.18
N TYR A 41 -9.44 -0.70 2.44
CA TYR A 41 -9.99 -2.01 2.08
C TYR A 41 -9.94 -2.24 0.57
N LEU A 42 -9.63 -3.46 0.13
CA LEU A 42 -9.72 -3.84 -1.27
C LEU A 42 -11.20 -3.83 -1.69
N PRO A 43 -11.63 -3.00 -2.66
CA PRO A 43 -13.01 -3.02 -3.12
C PRO A 43 -13.38 -4.41 -3.68
N PRO A 44 -14.57 -4.96 -3.38
CA PRO A 44 -14.99 -6.28 -3.84
C PRO A 44 -14.94 -6.44 -5.36
N GLU A 45 -15.17 -5.36 -6.13
CA GLU A 45 -15.12 -5.40 -7.58
C GLU A 45 -13.69 -5.62 -8.13
N LEU A 46 -12.68 -5.37 -7.30
CA LEU A 46 -11.26 -5.55 -7.61
C LEU A 46 -10.66 -6.83 -7.03
N ASN A 47 -11.40 -7.47 -6.12
CA ASN A 47 -11.04 -8.76 -5.58
C ASN A 47 -11.31 -9.84 -6.63
N VAL A 48 -10.25 -10.46 -7.14
CA VAL A 48 -10.33 -11.49 -8.19
C VAL A 48 -11.14 -12.72 -7.75
N ASN A 49 -11.28 -12.95 -6.43
CA ASN A 49 -12.06 -14.06 -5.88
C ASN A 49 -13.56 -13.76 -5.76
N GLU A 50 -13.92 -12.48 -5.59
CA GLU A 50 -15.31 -12.03 -5.40
C GLU A 50 -15.90 -11.42 -6.67
N ALA A 51 -15.06 -11.06 -7.64
CA ALA A 51 -15.49 -10.52 -8.91
C ALA A 51 -16.42 -11.52 -9.65
N PRO A 52 -17.59 -11.06 -10.14
CA PRO A 52 -18.51 -11.92 -10.88
C PRO A 52 -17.81 -12.56 -12.08
N ARG A 53 -17.86 -13.89 -12.19
CA ARG A 53 -17.24 -14.67 -13.28
C ARG A 53 -17.69 -14.26 -14.69
N ASN A 54 -18.80 -13.54 -14.79
CA ASN A 54 -19.42 -13.09 -16.04
C ASN A 54 -18.98 -11.68 -16.49
N GLN A 55 -17.98 -11.07 -15.85
CA GLN A 55 -17.38 -9.85 -16.40
C GLN A 55 -16.42 -10.22 -17.54
N ASP A 56 -16.70 -9.76 -18.76
CA ASP A 56 -15.82 -9.89 -19.94
C ASP A 56 -14.45 -9.21 -19.75
N ARG A 57 -14.28 -8.43 -18.68
CA ARG A 57 -13.03 -7.75 -18.32
C ARG A 57 -12.58 -8.24 -16.95
N ARG A 58 -11.30 -8.63 -16.87
CA ARG A 58 -10.69 -8.93 -15.58
C ARG A 58 -10.71 -7.66 -14.70
N PRO A 59 -10.85 -7.79 -13.37
CA PRO A 59 -10.85 -6.65 -12.45
C PRO A 59 -9.62 -5.74 -12.62
N ARG A 60 -9.65 -4.48 -12.21
CA ARG A 60 -8.40 -3.70 -12.22
C ARG A 60 -7.42 -4.29 -11.18
N ARG A 61 -6.13 -4.41 -11.53
CA ARG A 61 -5.10 -4.82 -10.57
C ARG A 61 -4.89 -3.73 -9.51
N ALA A 62 -4.76 -4.13 -8.26
CA ALA A 62 -4.55 -3.24 -7.12
C ALA A 62 -3.41 -3.76 -6.24
N PHE A 63 -2.78 -2.86 -5.51
CA PHE A 63 -1.59 -3.12 -4.70
C PHE A 63 -1.75 -2.51 -3.32
N PHE A 64 -1.48 -3.29 -2.28
CA PHE A 64 -1.50 -2.81 -0.90
C PHE A 64 -0.09 -2.46 -0.44
N GLY A 65 0.11 -1.27 0.09
CA GLY A 65 1.41 -0.87 0.63
C GLY A 65 1.53 0.63 0.78
N PHE A 66 2.74 1.17 0.60
CA PHE A 66 3.03 2.59 0.81
C PHE A 66 3.33 3.29 -0.51
N VAL A 67 2.56 4.33 -0.83
CA VAL A 67 2.99 5.30 -1.83
C VAL A 67 4.07 6.20 -1.25
N VAL A 68 5.13 6.38 -2.02
CA VAL A 68 6.28 7.22 -1.63
C VAL A 68 6.60 8.22 -2.73
N SER A 69 7.25 9.32 -2.37
CA SER A 69 7.75 10.28 -3.34
C SER A 69 9.03 9.77 -4.01
N GLU A 70 9.33 10.29 -5.21
CA GLU A 70 10.61 10.02 -5.87
C GLU A 70 11.79 10.47 -5.02
N ASP A 71 11.67 11.59 -4.30
CA ASP A 71 12.72 12.06 -3.38
C ASP A 71 13.01 11.06 -2.26
N ILE A 72 11.97 10.46 -1.65
CA ILE A 72 12.16 9.41 -0.63
C ILE A 72 12.90 8.22 -1.23
N MET A 73 12.52 7.80 -2.44
CA MET A 73 13.18 6.69 -3.15
C MET A 73 14.65 7.01 -3.47
N ILE A 74 14.95 8.23 -3.90
CA ILE A 74 16.32 8.69 -4.18
C ILE A 74 17.13 8.74 -2.89
N ASP A 75 16.62 9.36 -1.83
CA ASP A 75 17.32 9.49 -0.56
C ASP A 75 17.58 8.12 0.07
N TYR A 76 16.62 7.22 -0.01
CA TYR A 76 16.78 5.82 0.37
C TYR A 76 17.90 5.13 -0.43
N THR A 77 17.86 5.24 -1.75
CA THR A 77 18.86 4.66 -2.66
C THR A 77 20.26 5.19 -2.38
N LEU A 78 20.41 6.48 -2.14
CA LEU A 78 21.71 7.11 -1.83
C LEU A 78 22.26 6.68 -0.47
N ARG A 79 21.39 6.55 0.53
CA ARG A 79 21.77 6.03 1.86
C ARG A 79 22.26 4.59 1.76
N TRP A 80 21.70 3.82 0.83
CA TRP A 80 21.97 2.39 0.74
C TRP A 80 23.12 2.01 -0.18
N TYR A 81 23.23 2.66 -1.33
CA TYR A 81 24.40 2.58 -2.19
C TYR A 81 25.47 3.61 -1.80
N GLN A 82 25.70 3.79 -0.50
CA GLN A 82 26.65 4.77 0.01
C GLN A 82 28.02 4.58 -0.65
N GLY A 83 28.53 5.65 -1.26
CA GLY A 83 29.82 5.64 -1.96
C GLY A 83 29.78 5.12 -3.41
N THR A 84 28.65 4.56 -3.86
CA THR A 84 28.45 4.19 -5.28
C THR A 84 27.74 5.30 -6.06
N PHE A 85 26.72 5.91 -5.45
CA PHE A 85 25.99 7.03 -6.05
C PHE A 85 26.04 8.28 -5.16
N THR A 86 26.05 9.44 -5.81
CA THR A 86 25.77 10.76 -5.20
C THR A 86 24.55 11.39 -5.83
N ARG A 87 23.91 12.35 -5.15
CA ARG A 87 22.76 13.07 -5.71
C ARG A 87 23.13 13.79 -7.01
N GLU A 88 24.36 14.30 -7.11
CA GLU A 88 24.89 14.92 -8.33
C GLU A 88 25.05 13.90 -9.47
N SER A 89 25.53 12.69 -9.16
CA SER A 89 25.67 11.64 -10.18
C SER A 89 24.30 11.21 -10.75
N LEU A 90 23.27 11.14 -9.90
CA LEU A 90 21.91 10.81 -10.36
C LEU A 90 21.31 11.92 -11.23
N LYS A 91 21.63 13.20 -10.98
CA LYS A 91 21.17 14.32 -11.83
C LYS A 91 21.69 14.27 -13.26
N SER A 92 22.83 13.62 -13.50
CA SER A 92 23.38 13.43 -14.84
C SER A 92 22.77 12.25 -15.60
N ILE A 93 22.04 11.37 -14.90
CA ILE A 93 21.36 10.22 -15.47
C ILE A 93 19.97 10.66 -15.91
N ASP A 94 19.47 10.04 -16.98
CA ASP A 94 18.10 10.24 -17.43
C ASP A 94 17.12 9.90 -16.28
N PRO A 95 16.13 10.76 -15.98
CA PRO A 95 15.20 10.56 -14.86
C PRO A 95 14.46 9.21 -14.88
N ALA A 96 14.15 8.67 -16.05
CA ALA A 96 13.49 7.37 -16.16
C ALA A 96 14.40 6.24 -15.64
N TRP A 97 15.71 6.34 -15.91
CA TRP A 97 16.70 5.38 -15.41
C TRP A 97 16.97 5.57 -13.92
N VAL A 98 16.94 6.81 -13.40
CA VAL A 98 17.02 7.06 -11.96
C VAL A 98 15.87 6.36 -11.23
N GLY A 99 14.64 6.46 -11.75
CA GLY A 99 13.48 5.74 -11.20
C GLY A 99 13.69 4.23 -11.17
N VAL A 100 14.19 3.64 -12.26
CA VAL A 100 14.49 2.20 -12.32
C VAL A 100 15.55 1.79 -11.30
N ILE A 101 16.63 2.56 -11.16
CA ILE A 101 17.69 2.30 -10.18
C ILE A 101 17.12 2.32 -8.76
N CYS A 102 16.31 3.34 -8.43
CA CYS A 102 15.76 3.47 -7.09
C CYS A 102 14.76 2.34 -6.77
N MET A 103 13.90 1.97 -7.73
CA MET A 103 12.98 0.85 -7.56
C MET A 103 13.73 -0.47 -7.38
N ALA A 104 14.79 -0.73 -8.16
CA ALA A 104 15.61 -1.92 -8.00
C ALA A 104 16.29 -1.97 -6.61
N ALA A 105 16.87 -0.84 -6.17
CA ALA A 105 17.48 -0.71 -4.85
C ALA A 105 16.53 -1.08 -3.71
N ALA A 106 15.30 -0.57 -3.77
CA ALA A 106 14.28 -0.82 -2.78
C ALA A 106 13.71 -2.23 -2.85
N GLN A 107 13.55 -2.81 -4.05
CA GLN A 107 13.17 -4.21 -4.20
C GLN A 107 14.22 -5.14 -3.57
N ASP A 108 15.48 -4.97 -3.95
CA ASP A 108 16.56 -5.82 -3.47
C ASP A 108 16.79 -5.71 -1.95
N HIS A 109 16.65 -4.52 -1.38
CA HIS A 109 16.93 -4.34 0.04
C HIS A 109 15.75 -4.66 0.96
N LEU A 110 14.53 -4.22 0.60
CA LEU A 110 13.38 -4.44 1.46
C LEU A 110 12.86 -5.88 1.37
N GLU A 111 13.35 -6.68 0.41
CA GLU A 111 13.12 -8.12 0.36
C GLU A 111 13.89 -8.81 1.50
N VAL A 112 13.22 -8.99 2.63
CA VAL A 112 13.80 -9.55 3.87
C VAL A 112 13.96 -11.06 3.81
N ASP A 113 13.10 -11.74 3.05
CA ASP A 113 13.08 -13.20 3.00
C ASP A 113 12.79 -13.70 1.58
N PRO A 114 13.71 -14.45 0.95
CA PRO A 114 13.50 -15.01 -0.39
C PRO A 114 12.36 -16.04 -0.47
N ASP A 115 11.88 -16.56 0.67
CA ASP A 115 10.74 -17.47 0.75
C ASP A 115 9.37 -16.74 0.85
N HIS A 116 9.37 -15.42 1.01
CA HIS A 116 8.19 -14.55 1.04
C HIS A 116 8.12 -13.69 -0.24
N PRO A 117 6.97 -13.14 -0.65
CA PRO A 117 6.86 -12.47 -1.93
C PRO A 117 7.78 -11.27 -2.01
N ARG A 118 8.50 -11.27 -3.13
CA ARG A 118 9.29 -10.15 -3.62
C ARG A 118 8.48 -8.88 -3.55
N ILE A 119 9.01 -7.88 -2.85
CA ILE A 119 8.46 -6.53 -2.90
C ILE A 119 8.31 -6.12 -4.34
N ARG A 120 7.12 -5.62 -4.67
CA ARG A 120 6.88 -4.98 -5.97
C ARG A 120 6.81 -3.49 -5.75
N ILE A 121 7.30 -2.75 -6.75
CA ILE A 121 7.24 -1.30 -6.74
C ILE A 121 6.53 -0.81 -8.01
N PRO A 122 5.22 -1.07 -8.17
CA PRO A 122 4.45 -0.57 -9.30
C PRO A 122 4.26 0.94 -9.21
N MET A 123 4.10 1.57 -10.39
CA MET A 123 3.55 2.92 -10.49
C MET A 123 2.02 2.84 -10.35
N VAL A 124 1.47 3.55 -9.37
CA VAL A 124 0.04 3.55 -9.05
C VAL A 124 -0.56 4.94 -9.16
N GLU A 125 -1.87 5.00 -9.40
CA GLU A 125 -2.61 6.25 -9.43
C GLU A 125 -2.78 6.83 -8.03
N THR A 126 -2.48 8.12 -7.91
CA THR A 126 -2.72 8.93 -6.72
C THR A 126 -3.37 10.26 -7.13
N PRO A 127 -4.01 10.99 -6.21
CA PRO A 127 -4.57 12.32 -6.52
C PRO A 127 -3.56 13.30 -7.12
N ASP A 128 -2.27 13.14 -6.80
CA ASP A 128 -1.19 14.01 -7.25
C ASP A 128 -0.50 13.51 -8.53
N GLY A 129 -0.98 12.41 -9.12
CA GLY A 129 -0.38 11.76 -10.29
C GLY A 129 0.15 10.37 -10.01
N LEU A 130 0.97 9.85 -10.93
CA LEU A 130 1.57 8.52 -10.79
C LEU A 130 2.72 8.56 -9.79
N LYS A 131 2.70 7.65 -8.82
CA LYS A 131 3.76 7.54 -7.82
C LYS A 131 4.15 6.07 -7.62
N PRO A 132 5.41 5.78 -7.25
CA PRO A 132 5.81 4.43 -6.87
C PRO A 132 5.09 4.01 -5.59
N CYS A 133 4.61 2.77 -5.57
CA CYS A 133 4.04 2.13 -4.39
C CYS A 133 4.91 0.95 -3.99
N VAL A 134 5.52 0.98 -2.80
CA VAL A 134 6.20 -0.18 -2.24
C VAL A 134 5.11 -1.12 -1.71
N SER A 135 4.78 -2.14 -2.50
CA SER A 135 3.62 -2.99 -2.27
C SER A 135 3.98 -4.30 -1.58
N ILE A 136 3.20 -4.61 -0.55
CA ILE A 136 3.20 -5.86 0.20
C ILE A 136 2.29 -6.88 -0.51
N TYR A 137 1.05 -6.50 -0.82
CA TYR A 137 0.07 -7.39 -1.48
C TYR A 137 -0.28 -6.94 -2.89
N ASP A 138 -0.69 -7.92 -3.70
CA ASP A 138 -1.20 -7.75 -5.05
C ASP A 138 -2.54 -8.47 -5.19
N SER A 139 -3.59 -7.76 -5.62
CA SER A 139 -4.95 -8.32 -5.70
C SER A 139 -5.09 -9.49 -6.67
N TYR A 140 -4.10 -9.70 -7.54
CA TYR A 140 -4.09 -10.77 -8.53
C TYR A 140 -3.30 -12.01 -8.12
N ASP A 141 -2.54 -11.96 -7.04
CA ASP A 141 -1.79 -13.14 -6.58
C ASP A 141 -2.78 -14.15 -5.96
N ARG A 142 -3.29 -15.04 -6.83
CA ARG A 142 -4.35 -16.02 -6.54
C ARG A 142 -3.96 -17.11 -5.53
N LEU A 143 -2.68 -17.22 -5.19
CA LEU A 143 -2.13 -18.32 -4.39
C LEU A 143 -1.86 -17.85 -2.96
N GLY A 144 -2.91 -17.87 -2.13
CA GLY A 144 -2.83 -18.25 -0.71
C GLY A 144 -1.85 -17.51 0.21
N TRP A 145 -1.35 -16.34 -0.16
CA TRP A 145 -0.43 -15.60 0.68
C TRP A 145 -1.18 -14.60 1.55
N SER A 146 -1.42 -15.02 2.78
CA SER A 146 -1.66 -14.15 3.91
C SER A 146 -0.42 -14.21 4.79
N LEU A 147 0.21 -13.07 5.09
CA LEU A 147 1.10 -13.05 6.23
C LEU A 147 0.28 -13.35 7.50
N ALA A 148 0.90 -14.00 8.48
CA ALA A 148 0.36 -13.93 9.82
C ALA A 148 0.37 -12.45 10.25
N GLU A 149 -0.66 -12.00 10.96
CA GLU A 149 -0.85 -10.59 11.35
C GLU A 149 0.40 -9.98 12.01
N GLU A 150 1.08 -10.76 12.85
CA GLU A 150 2.34 -10.37 13.50
C GLU A 150 3.45 -10.07 12.47
N LYS A 151 3.63 -10.95 11.49
CA LYS A 151 4.63 -10.77 10.42
C LYS A 151 4.26 -9.63 9.47
N GLU A 152 2.98 -9.44 9.19
CA GLU A 152 2.52 -8.30 8.40
C GLU A 152 2.87 -6.99 9.10
N THR A 153 2.60 -6.93 10.41
CA THR A 153 2.91 -5.76 11.24
C THR A 153 4.42 -5.50 11.25
N GLU A 154 5.24 -6.52 11.51
CA GLU A 154 6.70 -6.39 11.48
C GLU A 154 7.20 -5.87 10.12
N TYR A 155 6.61 -6.34 9.02
CA TYR A 155 7.01 -5.94 7.67
C TYR A 155 6.58 -4.52 7.33
N ILE A 156 5.37 -4.11 7.74
CA ILE A 156 4.88 -2.74 7.63
C ILE A 156 5.79 -1.79 8.40
N GLU A 157 6.14 -2.12 9.64
CA GLU A 157 7.04 -1.31 10.48
C GLU A 157 8.44 -1.21 9.88
N LEU A 158 8.97 -2.31 9.33
CA LEU A 158 10.26 -2.30 8.64
C LEU A 158 10.23 -1.33 7.46
N ILE A 159 9.28 -1.49 6.54
CA ILE A 159 9.18 -0.63 5.34
C ILE A 159 9.05 0.83 5.77
N ARG A 160 8.22 1.12 6.77
CA ARG A 160 8.03 2.47 7.31
C ARG A 160 9.34 3.05 7.84
N SER A 161 10.06 2.30 8.67
CA SER A 161 11.32 2.71 9.29
C SER A 161 12.41 2.95 8.24
N GLU A 162 12.59 1.99 7.32
CA GLU A 162 13.60 2.02 6.28
C GLU A 162 13.41 3.20 5.33
N LEU A 163 12.18 3.43 4.88
CA LEU A 163 11.83 4.54 4.00
C LEU A 163 11.67 5.88 4.73
N GLY A 164 11.76 5.90 6.07
CA GLY A 164 11.61 7.13 6.87
C GLY A 164 10.22 7.75 6.75
N LEU A 165 9.19 6.91 6.62
CA LEU A 165 7.81 7.38 6.47
C LEU A 165 7.24 7.85 7.81
N PRO A 166 6.34 8.85 7.81
CA PRO A 166 5.65 9.28 9.02
C PRO A 166 4.83 8.14 9.65
N GLU A 167 4.79 8.08 10.98
CA GLU A 167 3.97 7.10 11.72
C GLU A 167 2.48 7.17 11.34
N ILE A 168 1.99 8.35 11.01
CA ILE A 168 0.60 8.59 10.59
C ILE A 168 0.28 8.04 9.19
N GLN A 169 1.29 7.69 8.41
CA GLN A 169 1.08 7.13 7.08
C GLN A 169 0.80 5.63 7.23
N GLU A 170 -0.42 5.24 6.91
CA GLU A 170 -0.86 3.85 6.87
C GLU A 170 -0.77 3.27 5.45
N PRO A 171 -0.50 1.95 5.31
CA PRO A 171 -0.56 1.30 4.02
C PRO A 171 -2.01 1.25 3.52
N MET A 172 -2.19 1.44 2.22
CA MET A 172 -3.52 1.44 1.58
C MET A 172 -3.48 0.64 0.27
N TRP A 173 -4.66 0.29 -0.23
CA TRP A 173 -4.86 -0.22 -1.58
C TRP A 173 -4.81 0.92 -2.59
N TYR A 174 -3.90 0.79 -3.55
CA TYR A 174 -3.72 1.67 -4.69
C TYR A 174 -3.99 0.92 -5.99
N TYR A 175 -4.32 1.67 -7.04
CA TYR A 175 -4.75 1.07 -8.30
C TYR A 175 -3.70 1.27 -9.39
N TYR A 176 -3.45 0.19 -10.13
CA TYR A 176 -2.49 0.21 -11.24
C TYR A 176 -2.91 1.22 -12.31
N ALA A 177 -2.00 2.09 -12.75
CA ALA A 177 -2.24 3.05 -13.83
C ALA A 177 -2.75 2.35 -15.10
N ARG A 178 -3.82 2.85 -15.72
CA ARG A 178 -4.37 2.28 -16.96
C ARG A 178 -3.54 2.64 -18.19
#